data_AF-A0A964J7A1-F1
#
_entry.id   AF-A0A964J7A1-F1
#
_cell.length_a   1.000
_cell.length_b   1.000
_cell.length_c   1.000
_cell.angle_alpha   90.00
_cell.angle_beta   90.00
_cell.angle_gamma   90.00
#
_symmetry.space_group_name_H-M   'P 1'
#
loop_
_entity.id
_entity.type
_entity.pdbx_description
1 polymer ?
#
loop_
_entity_poly.entity_id
_entity_poly.type
_entity_poly.pdbx_seq_one_letter_code
_entity_poly.pdbx_strand_id
1 'polypeptide(L)'
;MDEALVIARFDRLTVWPYRRRVLLSIGAAYLFAFFDVVNIGAAIPTIAKQFGVSTSTVAMAVSIGLVGYIVGAMADGWVSDRVGRRPALMISIVFFSGGTLICALAPSIDVLYVGRFLSGVGIGAEIATATAYIAGISPAPLRGRAGSTAVFWGFIGLALVPFIALALVPRYEDGWRYLFAIGGIGGLLIIPLRHHLPESPRWLITRNSRRPMRS
;
A
#
# COMPACT_ATOMS: atom_id res chain seq x y z
N MET A 1 -11.86 -7.59 -34.04
CA MET A 1 -11.24 -8.72 -33.32
C MET A 1 -11.93 -8.81 -31.98
N ASP A 2 -12.56 -9.94 -31.68
CA ASP A 2 -13.50 -10.09 -30.56
C ASP A 2 -12.78 -9.93 -29.20
N GLU A 3 -13.21 -8.98 -28.36
CA GLU A 3 -12.54 -8.66 -27.08
C GLU A 3 -12.47 -9.90 -26.15
N ALA A 4 -13.52 -10.73 -26.20
CA ALA A 4 -13.59 -12.00 -25.49
C ALA A 4 -12.47 -12.97 -25.91
N LEU A 5 -12.10 -12.98 -27.19
CA LEU A 5 -11.08 -13.88 -27.74
C LEU A 5 -9.66 -13.43 -27.33
N VAL A 6 -9.42 -12.12 -27.19
CA VAL A 6 -8.16 -11.57 -26.68
C VAL A 6 -7.97 -11.92 -25.21
N ILE A 7 -9.00 -11.75 -24.38
CA ILE A 7 -8.96 -12.14 -22.95
C ILE A 7 -8.75 -13.65 -22.82
N ALA A 8 -9.47 -14.46 -23.59
CA ALA A 8 -9.36 -15.92 -23.56
C ALA A 8 -7.95 -16.40 -23.97
N ARG A 9 -7.29 -15.74 -24.94
CA ARG A 9 -5.89 -16.04 -25.29
C ARG A 9 -4.92 -15.64 -24.19
N PHE A 10 -5.13 -14.49 -23.57
CA PHE A 10 -4.30 -14.01 -22.46
C PHE A 10 -4.39 -14.95 -21.25
N ASP A 11 -5.59 -15.40 -20.89
CA ASP A 11 -5.80 -16.29 -19.75
C ASP A 11 -5.23 -17.71 -19.95
N ARG A 12 -4.92 -18.10 -21.20
CA ARG A 12 -4.24 -19.38 -21.51
C ARG A 12 -2.72 -19.33 -21.31
N LEU A 13 -2.13 -18.16 -21.12
CA LEU A 13 -0.68 -18.04 -20.93
C LEU A 13 -0.26 -18.67 -19.60
N THR A 14 0.70 -19.60 -19.67
CA THR A 14 1.32 -20.23 -18.49
C THR A 14 2.62 -19.54 -18.06
N VAL A 15 3.07 -18.53 -18.82
CA VAL A 15 4.27 -17.74 -18.57
C VAL A 15 3.91 -16.29 -18.26
N TRP A 16 4.70 -15.66 -17.39
CA TRP A 16 4.48 -14.27 -16.99
C TRP A 16 4.82 -13.30 -18.16
N PRO A 17 3.86 -12.53 -18.67
CA PRO A 17 4.05 -11.76 -19.90
C PRO A 17 4.69 -10.37 -19.69
N TYR A 18 4.84 -9.92 -18.43
CA TYR A 18 5.37 -8.59 -18.11
C TYR A 18 6.80 -8.64 -17.55
N ARG A 19 7.45 -7.49 -17.39
CA ARG A 19 8.75 -7.45 -16.68
C ARG A 19 8.57 -7.83 -15.21
N ARG A 20 9.53 -8.58 -14.64
CA ARG A 20 9.53 -8.94 -13.20
C ARG A 20 9.46 -7.73 -12.27
N ARG A 21 9.90 -6.55 -12.73
CA ARG A 21 9.82 -5.26 -12.02
C ARG A 21 8.39 -4.90 -11.58
N VAL A 22 7.35 -5.36 -12.30
CA VAL A 22 5.96 -5.13 -11.91
C VAL A 22 5.64 -5.80 -10.56
N LEU A 23 5.95 -7.09 -10.44
CA LEU A 23 5.74 -7.82 -9.18
C LEU A 23 6.63 -7.32 -8.06
N LEU A 24 7.86 -6.90 -8.38
CA LEU A 24 8.76 -6.29 -7.39
C LEU A 24 8.18 -4.96 -6.87
N SER A 25 7.59 -4.13 -7.72
CA SER A 25 7.00 -2.85 -7.30
C SER A 25 5.84 -3.04 -6.32
N ILE A 26 4.98 -4.05 -6.57
CA ILE A 26 3.82 -4.33 -5.73
C ILE A 26 4.24 -5.07 -4.45
N GLY A 27 5.16 -6.02 -4.55
CA GLY A 27 5.72 -6.72 -3.40
C GLY A 27 6.43 -5.77 -2.44
N ALA A 28 7.27 -4.86 -2.96
CA ALA A 28 7.93 -3.84 -2.15
C ALA A 28 6.90 -2.92 -1.46
N ALA A 29 5.81 -2.58 -2.15
CA ALA A 29 4.74 -1.78 -1.55
C ALA A 29 4.04 -2.48 -0.41
N TYR A 30 3.73 -3.77 -0.60
CA TYR A 30 3.13 -4.59 0.45
C TYR A 30 4.06 -4.69 1.65
N LEU A 31 5.37 -4.87 1.42
CA LEU A 31 6.37 -4.90 2.47
C LEU A 31 6.27 -3.66 3.36
N PHE A 32 6.37 -2.46 2.78
CA PHE A 32 6.34 -1.24 3.61
C PHE A 32 4.95 -0.92 4.16
N ALA A 33 3.88 -1.24 3.44
CA ALA A 33 2.52 -1.07 3.94
C ALA A 33 2.25 -1.95 5.17
N PHE A 34 2.62 -3.24 5.12
CA PHE A 34 2.43 -4.16 6.25
C PHE A 34 3.38 -3.84 7.40
N PHE A 35 4.59 -3.39 7.10
CA PHE A 35 5.51 -2.84 8.08
C PHE A 35 4.85 -1.69 8.86
N ASP A 36 4.21 -0.74 8.17
CA ASP A 36 3.54 0.41 8.81
C ASP A 36 2.29 0.04 9.61
N VAL A 37 1.56 -1.02 9.21
CA VAL A 37 0.38 -1.48 9.97
C VAL A 37 0.74 -1.82 11.41
N VAL A 38 1.90 -2.44 11.64
CA VAL A 38 2.28 -2.97 12.96
C VAL A 38 3.36 -2.17 13.69
N ASN A 39 4.10 -1.27 13.00
CA ASN A 39 5.23 -0.55 13.61
C ASN A 39 4.85 0.26 14.86
N ILE A 40 3.67 0.87 14.87
CA ILE A 40 3.17 1.69 15.97
C ILE A 40 3.03 0.88 17.27
N GLY A 41 2.70 -0.42 17.16
CA GLY A 41 2.54 -1.29 18.33
C GLY A 41 3.79 -1.35 19.19
N ALA A 42 4.97 -1.40 18.55
CA ALA A 42 6.25 -1.41 19.25
C ALA A 42 6.64 -0.02 19.82
N ALA A 43 6.01 1.05 19.33
CA ALA A 43 6.30 2.42 19.72
C ALA A 43 5.38 2.96 20.83
N ILE A 44 4.24 2.30 21.12
CA ILE A 44 3.21 2.80 22.06
C ILE A 44 3.80 3.26 23.40
N PRO A 45 4.63 2.48 24.12
CA PRO A 45 5.10 2.90 25.44
C PRO A 45 6.00 4.15 25.38
N THR A 46 6.85 4.23 24.37
CA THR A 46 7.79 5.34 24.18
C THR A 46 7.07 6.62 23.76
N ILE A 47 6.10 6.52 22.84
CA ILE A 47 5.26 7.67 22.44
C ILE A 47 4.46 8.18 23.64
N ALA A 48 3.84 7.28 24.41
CA ALA A 48 3.06 7.64 25.59
C ALA A 48 3.91 8.43 26.59
N LYS A 49 5.13 7.96 26.85
CA LYS A 49 6.10 8.64 27.70
C LYS A 49 6.52 10.01 27.14
N GLN A 50 6.86 10.11 25.85
CA GLN A 50 7.36 11.36 25.24
C GLN A 50 6.28 12.44 25.16
N PHE A 51 5.03 12.06 24.89
CA PHE A 51 3.90 13.01 24.81
C PHE A 51 3.19 13.21 26.15
N GLY A 52 3.57 12.50 27.21
CA GLY A 52 2.94 12.62 28.54
C GLY A 52 1.48 12.17 28.57
N VAL A 53 1.11 11.19 27.74
CA VAL A 53 -0.26 10.66 27.61
C VAL A 53 -0.31 9.19 28.03
N SER A 54 -1.51 8.63 28.22
CA SER A 54 -1.64 7.20 28.51
C SER A 54 -1.35 6.35 27.26
N THR A 55 -0.96 5.10 27.48
CA THR A 55 -0.81 4.11 26.41
C THR A 55 -2.13 3.84 25.68
N SER A 56 -3.27 3.98 26.35
CA SER A 56 -4.60 3.87 25.74
C SER A 56 -4.86 5.00 24.74
N THR A 57 -4.44 6.23 25.04
CA THR A 57 -4.50 7.35 24.11
C THR A 57 -3.65 7.06 22.86
N VAL A 58 -2.42 6.60 23.02
CA VAL A 58 -1.60 6.23 21.85
C VAL A 58 -2.18 5.05 21.06
N ALA A 59 -2.75 4.05 21.75
CA ALA A 59 -3.39 2.92 21.10
C ALA A 59 -4.60 3.32 20.24
N MET A 60 -5.28 4.44 20.57
CA MET A 60 -6.34 5.00 19.72
C MET A 60 -5.84 5.39 18.32
N ALA A 61 -4.55 5.73 18.18
CA ALA A 61 -3.92 6.00 16.88
C ALA A 61 -3.91 4.75 15.96
N VAL A 62 -3.89 3.54 16.55
CA VAL A 62 -4.06 2.28 15.80
C VAL A 62 -5.47 2.21 15.23
N SER A 63 -6.49 2.44 16.06
CA SER A 63 -7.90 2.44 15.66
C SER A 63 -8.18 3.48 14.59
N ILE A 64 -7.65 4.70 14.74
CA ILE A 64 -7.77 5.78 13.74
C ILE A 64 -7.14 5.37 12.41
N GLY A 65 -5.98 4.71 12.44
CA GLY A 65 -5.36 4.14 11.24
C GLY A 65 -6.24 3.08 10.57
N LEU A 66 -6.91 2.21 11.34
CA LEU A 66 -7.85 1.22 10.80
C LEU A 66 -9.11 1.86 10.21
N VAL A 67 -9.62 2.93 10.81
CA VAL A 67 -10.72 3.72 10.22
C VAL A 67 -10.27 4.31 8.88
N GLY A 68 -9.07 4.91 8.84
CA GLY A 68 -8.46 5.39 7.59
C GLY A 68 -8.35 4.28 6.54
N TYR A 69 -7.88 3.09 6.94
CA TYR A 69 -7.79 1.91 6.08
C TYR A 69 -9.13 1.57 5.42
N ILE A 70 -10.21 1.50 6.21
CA ILE A 70 -11.55 1.20 5.69
C ILE A 70 -11.97 2.26 4.66
N VAL A 71 -11.80 3.54 5.01
CA VAL A 71 -12.14 4.67 4.12
C VAL A 71 -11.36 4.57 2.80
N GLY A 72 -10.05 4.32 2.87
CA GLY A 72 -9.19 4.18 1.69
C GLY A 72 -9.58 3.01 0.80
N ALA A 73 -9.84 1.85 1.39
CA ALA A 73 -10.25 0.65 0.65
C ALA A 73 -11.61 0.84 -0.04
N MET A 74 -12.57 1.51 0.62
CA MET A 74 -13.87 1.83 0.02
C MET A 74 -13.74 2.87 -1.10
N ALA A 75 -12.91 3.90 -0.91
CA ALA A 75 -12.70 4.95 -1.90
C ALA A 75 -11.95 4.45 -3.16
N ASP A 76 -11.08 3.43 -3.03
CA ASP A 76 -10.31 2.90 -4.17
C ASP A 76 -11.18 2.44 -5.33
N GLY A 77 -12.33 1.81 -5.07
CA GLY A 77 -13.23 1.36 -6.13
C GLY A 77 -13.63 2.51 -7.06
N TRP A 78 -14.03 3.64 -6.48
CA TRP A 78 -14.40 4.83 -7.25
C TRP A 78 -13.21 5.51 -7.94
N VAL A 79 -12.07 5.63 -7.24
CA VAL A 79 -10.86 6.26 -7.77
C VAL A 79 -10.32 5.44 -8.94
N SER A 80 -10.07 4.15 -8.73
CA SER A 80 -9.48 3.24 -9.72
C SER A 80 -10.35 3.06 -10.96
N ASP A 81 -11.68 3.11 -10.83
CA ASP A 81 -12.58 3.06 -11.97
C ASP A 81 -12.54 4.34 -12.81
N ARG A 82 -12.36 5.52 -12.18
CA ARG A 82 -12.34 6.81 -12.87
C ARG A 82 -10.99 7.18 -13.49
N VAL A 83 -9.92 7.06 -12.72
CA VAL A 83 -8.58 7.52 -13.14
C VAL A 83 -7.70 6.38 -13.66
N GLY A 84 -8.09 5.12 -13.47
CA GLY A 84 -7.30 3.95 -13.82
C GLY A 84 -6.53 3.38 -12.64
N ARG A 85 -6.05 2.13 -12.79
CA ARG A 85 -5.40 1.40 -11.70
C ARG A 85 -4.01 1.93 -11.43
N ARG A 86 -3.26 2.33 -12.46
CA ARG A 86 -1.91 2.88 -12.26
C ARG A 86 -1.93 4.22 -11.52
N PRO A 87 -2.75 5.23 -11.90
CA PRO A 87 -2.82 6.47 -11.13
C PRO A 87 -3.36 6.27 -9.71
N ALA A 88 -4.32 5.34 -9.52
CA ALA A 88 -4.79 4.98 -8.18
C ALA A 88 -3.65 4.42 -7.30
N LEU A 89 -2.80 3.54 -7.84
CA LEU A 89 -1.58 3.09 -7.16
C LEU A 89 -0.63 4.26 -6.84
N MET A 90 -0.53 5.29 -7.68
CA MET A 90 0.32 6.43 -7.35
C MET A 90 -0.26 7.30 -6.23
N ILE A 91 -1.57 7.46 -6.20
CA ILE A 91 -2.26 8.21 -5.15
C ILE A 91 -2.14 7.47 -3.81
N SER A 92 -2.41 6.16 -3.79
CA SER A 92 -2.36 5.35 -2.57
C SER A 92 -0.98 5.42 -1.90
N ILE A 93 0.10 5.31 -2.67
CA ILE A 93 1.45 5.33 -2.10
C ILE A 93 1.83 6.72 -1.56
N VAL A 94 1.36 7.80 -2.19
CA VAL A 94 1.60 9.16 -1.69
C VAL A 94 0.87 9.38 -0.36
N PHE A 95 -0.39 8.95 -0.24
CA PHE A 95 -1.14 9.04 1.02
C PHE A 95 -0.52 8.17 2.11
N PHE A 96 -0.17 6.93 1.76
CA PHE A 96 0.45 5.97 2.68
C PHE A 96 1.76 6.55 3.21
N SER A 97 2.71 6.81 2.32
CA SER A 97 4.05 7.25 2.70
C SER A 97 4.04 8.64 3.31
N GLY A 98 3.23 9.56 2.79
CA GLY A 98 3.07 10.90 3.34
C GLY A 98 2.50 10.88 4.76
N GLY A 99 1.42 10.11 5.00
CA GLY A 99 0.84 9.94 6.33
C GLY A 99 1.81 9.31 7.32
N THR A 100 2.58 8.30 6.89
CA THR A 100 3.62 7.67 7.69
C THR A 100 4.76 8.65 8.01
N LEU A 101 5.18 9.51 7.08
CA LEU A 101 6.18 10.55 7.35
C LEU A 101 5.66 11.64 8.28
N ILE A 102 4.37 11.99 8.19
CA ILE A 102 3.72 12.87 9.17
C ILE A 102 3.80 12.26 10.57
N CYS A 103 3.60 10.95 10.71
CA CYS A 103 3.78 10.25 11.99
C CYS A 103 5.23 10.37 12.49
N ALA A 104 6.22 10.17 11.60
CA ALA A 104 7.64 10.29 11.96
C ALA A 104 7.99 11.69 12.49
N LEU A 105 7.37 12.73 11.94
CA LEU A 105 7.62 14.13 12.29
C LEU A 105 6.62 14.69 13.31
N ALA A 106 5.70 13.88 13.83
CA ALA A 106 4.61 14.36 14.66
C ALA A 106 5.12 15.02 15.96
N PRO A 107 4.84 16.31 16.22
CA PRO A 107 5.24 16.97 17.47
C PRO A 107 4.24 16.72 18.62
N SER A 108 3.06 16.17 18.32
CA SER A 108 1.99 15.91 19.29
C SER A 108 1.16 14.70 18.89
N ILE A 109 0.32 14.24 19.82
CA ILE A 109 -0.58 13.11 19.61
C ILE A 109 -1.62 13.37 18.51
N ASP A 110 -2.11 14.62 18.39
CA ASP A 110 -3.12 14.96 17.38
C ASP A 110 -2.53 14.90 15.96
N VAL A 111 -1.29 15.35 15.79
CA VAL A 111 -0.59 15.21 14.49
C VAL A 111 -0.31 13.74 14.19
N LEU A 112 -0.01 12.93 15.21
CA LEU A 112 0.12 11.48 15.04
C LEU A 112 -1.20 10.87 14.56
N TYR A 113 -2.35 11.25 15.13
CA TYR A 113 -3.66 10.78 14.67
C TYR A 113 -3.95 11.15 13.22
N VAL A 114 -3.67 12.38 12.81
CA VAL A 114 -3.82 12.81 11.42
C VAL A 114 -2.92 11.98 10.50
N GLY A 115 -1.64 11.81 10.88
CA GLY A 115 -0.71 10.98 10.13
C GLY A 115 -1.18 9.53 9.99
N ARG A 116 -1.71 8.94 11.07
CA ARG A 116 -2.25 7.57 11.08
C ARG A 116 -3.49 7.42 10.23
N PHE A 117 -4.40 8.39 10.28
CA PHE A 117 -5.57 8.37 9.41
C PHE A 117 -5.16 8.40 7.94
N LEU A 118 -4.25 9.31 7.57
CA LEU A 118 -3.76 9.44 6.18
C LEU A 118 -2.98 8.20 5.73
N SER A 119 -2.10 7.67 6.57
CA SER A 119 -1.35 6.45 6.24
C SER A 119 -2.29 5.26 6.08
N GLY A 120 -3.29 5.15 6.96
CA GLY A 120 -4.38 4.18 6.86
C GLY A 120 -5.11 4.28 5.53
N VAL A 121 -5.59 5.46 5.14
CA VAL A 121 -6.25 5.70 3.84
C VAL A 121 -5.38 5.21 2.68
N GLY A 122 -4.10 5.56 2.69
CA GLY A 122 -3.16 5.13 1.66
C GLY A 122 -2.97 3.61 1.62
N ILE A 123 -2.79 2.96 2.77
CA ILE A 123 -2.57 1.51 2.87
C ILE A 123 -3.82 0.73 2.43
N GLY A 124 -5.01 1.14 2.89
CA GLY A 124 -6.26 0.51 2.50
C GLY A 124 -6.51 0.61 1.00
N ALA A 125 -6.28 1.78 0.41
CA ALA A 125 -6.35 1.97 -1.03
C ALA A 125 -5.28 1.12 -1.75
N GLU A 126 -4.04 1.15 -1.30
CA GLU A 126 -2.92 0.41 -1.90
C GLU A 126 -3.21 -1.08 -2.04
N ILE A 127 -3.66 -1.72 -0.96
CA ILE A 127 -3.94 -3.16 -0.95
C ILE A 127 -5.12 -3.49 -1.88
N ALA A 128 -6.17 -2.65 -1.88
CA ALA A 128 -7.31 -2.82 -2.77
C ALA A 128 -6.90 -2.67 -4.24
N THR A 129 -6.21 -1.59 -4.60
CA THR A 129 -5.81 -1.31 -5.98
C THR A 129 -4.83 -2.36 -6.48
N ALA A 130 -3.83 -2.73 -5.69
CA ALA A 130 -2.79 -3.68 -6.05
C ALA A 130 -3.34 -5.08 -6.26
N THR A 131 -4.26 -5.53 -5.39
CA THR A 131 -4.93 -6.83 -5.54
C THR A 131 -5.69 -6.90 -6.85
N ALA A 132 -6.49 -5.87 -7.16
CA ALA A 132 -7.23 -5.78 -8.42
C ALA A 132 -6.29 -5.63 -9.64
N TYR A 133 -5.20 -4.89 -9.50
CA TYR A 133 -4.20 -4.71 -10.55
C TYR A 133 -3.53 -6.04 -10.89
N ILE A 134 -2.99 -6.78 -9.90
CA ILE A 134 -2.42 -8.12 -10.08
C ILE A 134 -3.44 -9.03 -10.76
N ALA A 135 -4.69 -9.05 -10.30
CA ALA A 135 -5.73 -9.88 -10.89
C ALA A 135 -5.99 -9.54 -12.37
N GLY A 136 -5.92 -8.26 -12.73
CA GLY A 136 -6.14 -7.77 -14.09
C GLY A 136 -4.97 -8.01 -15.05
N ILE A 137 -3.73 -8.03 -14.55
CA ILE A 137 -2.53 -8.25 -15.37
C ILE A 137 -1.98 -9.69 -15.29
N SER A 138 -2.58 -10.57 -14.48
CA SER A 138 -2.12 -11.95 -14.36
C SER A 138 -2.97 -12.90 -15.19
N PRO A 139 -2.33 -13.77 -16.01
CA PRO A 139 -3.02 -14.91 -16.61
C PRO A 139 -3.65 -15.79 -15.53
N ALA A 140 -4.79 -16.42 -15.83
CA ALA A 140 -5.53 -17.23 -14.87
C ALA A 140 -4.66 -18.27 -14.10
N PRO A 141 -3.76 -19.05 -14.73
CA PRO A 141 -2.94 -20.03 -14.02
C PRO A 141 -1.92 -19.42 -13.04
N LEU A 142 -1.48 -18.18 -13.29
CA LEU A 142 -0.42 -17.51 -12.54
C LEU A 142 -0.95 -16.53 -11.49
N ARG A 143 -2.24 -16.19 -11.54
CA ARG A 143 -2.88 -15.16 -10.71
C ARG A 143 -2.69 -15.43 -9.21
N GLY A 144 -2.89 -16.68 -8.78
CA GLY A 144 -2.67 -17.09 -7.39
C GLY A 144 -1.22 -16.86 -6.96
N ARG A 145 -0.26 -17.36 -7.75
CA ARG A 145 1.18 -17.21 -7.46
C ARG A 145 1.61 -15.74 -7.40
N ALA A 146 1.13 -14.90 -8.33
CA ALA A 146 1.44 -13.47 -8.35
C ALA A 146 0.90 -12.76 -7.09
N GLY A 147 -0.36 -13.03 -6.72
CA GLY A 147 -0.96 -12.50 -5.49
C GLY A 147 -0.24 -12.96 -4.23
N SER A 148 0.03 -14.26 -4.09
CA SER A 148 0.76 -14.81 -2.95
C SER A 148 2.18 -14.27 -2.84
N THR A 149 2.85 -13.97 -3.97
CA THR A 149 4.19 -13.36 -3.94
C THR A 149 4.14 -11.95 -3.36
N ALA A 150 3.14 -11.14 -3.71
CA ALA A 150 2.98 -9.81 -3.13
C ALA A 150 2.70 -9.87 -1.62
N VAL A 151 1.78 -10.75 -1.21
CA VAL A 151 1.45 -10.97 0.21
C VAL A 151 2.64 -11.51 0.99
N PHE A 152 3.45 -12.41 0.41
CA PHE A 152 4.69 -12.90 1.02
C PHE A 152 5.63 -11.75 1.39
N TRP A 153 5.87 -10.80 0.48
CA TRP A 153 6.67 -9.62 0.78
C TRP A 153 6.04 -8.73 1.87
N GLY A 154 4.71 -8.63 1.92
CA GLY A 154 3.99 -7.98 3.02
C GLY A 154 4.30 -8.62 4.38
N PHE A 155 4.25 -9.95 4.47
CA PHE A 155 4.59 -10.66 5.70
C PHE A 155 6.07 -10.52 6.10
N ILE A 156 6.98 -10.43 5.12
CA ILE A 156 8.37 -10.05 5.41
C ILE A 156 8.42 -8.67 6.08
N GLY A 157 7.69 -7.69 5.55
CA GLY A 157 7.57 -6.36 6.16
C GLY A 157 7.10 -6.41 7.61
N LEU A 158 6.04 -7.17 7.89
CA LEU A 158 5.52 -7.39 9.24
C LEU A 158 6.57 -8.04 10.16
N ALA A 159 7.25 -9.09 9.66
CA ALA A 159 8.24 -9.83 10.43
C ALA A 159 9.49 -9.02 10.79
N LEU A 160 9.86 -8.02 9.96
CA LEU A 160 11.03 -7.18 10.20
C LEU A 160 10.84 -6.17 11.33
N VAL A 161 9.59 -5.75 11.59
CA VAL A 161 9.25 -4.71 12.58
C VAL A 161 9.82 -5.00 13.96
N PRO A 162 9.61 -6.16 14.61
CA PRO A 162 10.14 -6.40 15.96
C PRO A 162 11.67 -6.31 16.03
N PHE A 163 12.40 -6.77 15.01
CA PHE A 163 13.86 -6.70 14.99
C PHE A 163 14.35 -5.25 14.85
N ILE A 164 13.74 -4.48 13.95
CA ILE A 164 14.10 -3.07 13.74
C ILE A 164 13.70 -2.24 14.96
N ALA A 165 12.52 -2.51 15.54
CA ALA A 165 12.05 -1.82 16.74
C ALA A 165 12.95 -2.09 17.94
N LEU A 166 13.36 -3.35 18.15
CA LEU A 166 14.33 -3.71 19.20
C LEU A 166 15.68 -2.99 19.00
N ALA A 167 16.10 -2.82 17.74
CA ALA A 167 17.34 -2.13 17.44
C ALA A 167 17.28 -0.61 17.69
N LEU A 168 16.11 0.01 17.47
CA LEU A 168 15.95 1.48 17.45
C LEU A 168 15.27 2.05 18.70
N VAL A 169 14.09 1.54 19.08
CA VAL A 169 13.20 2.17 20.08
C VAL A 169 13.84 2.30 21.47
N PRO A 170 14.59 1.29 21.99
CA PRO A 170 15.25 1.43 23.29
C PRO A 170 16.57 2.21 23.25
N ARG A 171 17.21 2.33 22.07
CA ARG A 171 18.55 2.90 21.94
C ARG A 171 18.56 4.41 21.69
N TYR A 172 17.52 4.93 21.05
CA TYR A 172 17.42 6.33 20.67
C TYR A 172 16.17 6.96 21.26
N GLU A 173 16.26 8.20 21.72
CA GLU A 173 15.12 8.96 22.27
C GLU A 173 13.98 9.06 21.25
N ASP A 174 14.33 9.33 19.99
CA ASP A 174 13.40 9.37 18.85
C ASP A 174 13.35 8.05 18.05
N GLY A 175 13.70 6.91 18.67
CA GLY A 175 13.80 5.62 17.98
C GLY A 175 12.51 5.19 17.27
N TRP A 176 11.35 5.57 17.81
CA TRP A 176 10.06 5.30 17.17
C TRP A 176 9.80 6.16 15.93
N ARG A 177 10.34 7.39 15.87
CA ARG A 177 10.23 8.25 14.68
C ARG A 177 10.95 7.60 13.50
N TYR A 178 12.10 6.97 13.76
CA TYR A 178 12.84 6.25 12.74
C TYR A 178 12.08 5.04 12.19
N LEU A 179 11.28 4.35 13.01
CA LEU A 179 10.40 3.28 12.52
C LEU A 179 9.43 3.82 11.46
N PHE A 180 8.74 4.92 11.77
CA PHE A 180 7.85 5.55 10.79
C PHE A 180 8.64 6.06 9.58
N ALA A 181 9.80 6.68 9.77
CA ALA A 181 10.62 7.17 8.66
C ALA A 181 11.04 6.03 7.70
N ILE A 182 11.42 4.86 8.21
CA ILE A 182 11.74 3.68 7.39
C ILE A 182 10.55 3.26 6.55
N GLY A 183 9.35 3.16 7.14
CA GLY A 183 8.13 2.80 6.42
C GLY A 183 7.76 3.83 5.34
N GLY A 184 7.80 5.12 5.70
CA GLY A 184 7.41 6.22 4.83
C GLY A 184 8.38 6.43 3.67
N ILE A 185 9.70 6.52 3.96
CA ILE A 185 10.73 6.66 2.92
C ILE A 185 10.75 5.41 2.04
N GLY A 186 10.67 4.22 2.63
CA GLY A 186 10.62 2.96 1.89
C GLY A 186 9.46 2.91 0.89
N GLY A 187 8.29 3.39 1.28
CA GLY A 187 7.15 3.58 0.39
C GLY A 187 7.45 4.56 -0.76
N LEU A 188 7.99 5.75 -0.48
CA LEU A 188 8.31 6.74 -1.52
C LEU A 188 9.32 6.21 -2.56
N LEU A 189 10.29 5.40 -2.14
CA LEU A 189 11.30 4.81 -3.02
C LEU A 189 10.71 3.86 -4.09
N ILE A 190 9.45 3.46 -3.94
CA ILE A 190 8.74 2.62 -4.93
C ILE A 190 8.13 3.45 -6.06
N ILE A 191 7.91 4.75 -5.88
CA ILE A 191 7.32 5.62 -6.90
C ILE A 191 8.05 5.50 -8.26
N PRO A 192 9.39 5.54 -8.33
CA PRO A 192 10.13 5.32 -9.57
C PRO A 192 9.83 3.98 -10.27
N LEU A 193 9.62 2.91 -9.49
CA LEU A 193 9.32 1.58 -10.00
C LEU A 193 7.93 1.51 -10.65
N ARG A 194 7.02 2.41 -10.27
CA ARG A 194 5.63 2.44 -10.74
C ARG A 194 5.41 3.30 -11.99
N HIS A 195 6.32 4.21 -12.33
CA HIS A 195 6.21 5.03 -13.55
C HIS A 195 6.17 4.23 -14.86
N HIS A 196 6.59 2.96 -14.83
CA HIS A 196 6.63 2.10 -16.01
C HIS A 196 5.57 0.98 -15.96
N LEU A 197 4.63 1.04 -15.01
CA LEU A 197 3.57 0.07 -14.95
C LEU A 197 2.65 0.21 -16.16
N PRO A 198 2.35 -0.89 -16.88
CA PRO A 198 1.30 -0.87 -17.88
C PRO A 198 -0.04 -0.65 -17.17
N GLU A 199 -0.98 0.01 -17.84
CA GLU A 199 -2.35 0.03 -17.37
C GLU A 199 -2.97 -1.38 -17.49
N SER A 200 -3.91 -1.73 -16.62
CA SER A 200 -4.52 -3.06 -16.65
C SER A 200 -5.27 -3.28 -17.98
N PRO A 201 -4.98 -4.37 -18.74
CA PRO A 201 -5.68 -4.67 -20.00
C PRO A 201 -7.20 -4.74 -19.83
N ARG A 202 -7.67 -5.28 -18.71
CA ARG A 202 -9.12 -5.34 -18.41
C ARG A 202 -9.74 -3.96 -18.23
N TRP A 203 -9.03 -3.01 -17.62
CA TRP A 203 -9.52 -1.64 -17.50
C TRP A 203 -9.61 -0.94 -18.87
N LEU A 204 -8.63 -1.16 -19.74
CA LEU A 204 -8.65 -0.61 -21.11
C LEU A 204 -9.84 -1.13 -21.92
N ILE A 205 -10.17 -2.42 -21.77
CA ILE A 205 -11.33 -3.05 -22.43
C ILE A 205 -12.63 -2.42 -21.91
N THR A 206 -12.87 -2.42 -20.58
CA THR A 206 -14.08 -1.82 -19.99
C THR A 206 -14.23 -0.32 -20.33
N ARG A 207 -13.12 0.41 -20.45
CA ARG A 207 -13.13 1.83 -20.83
C ARG A 207 -13.48 2.04 -22.31
N ASN A 208 -12.99 1.19 -23.20
CA ASN A 208 -13.33 1.26 -24.63
C ASN A 208 -14.79 0.90 -24.89
N SER A 209 -15.35 -0.10 -24.21
CA SER A 209 -16.78 -0.46 -24.36
C SER A 209 -17.73 0.64 -23.84
N ARG A 210 -17.25 1.55 -22.97
CA ARG A 210 -18.01 2.70 -22.43
C ARG A 210 -17.89 3.98 -23.29
N ARG A 211 -17.00 4.03 -24.29
CA ARG A 211 -16.97 5.15 -25.24
C ARG A 211 -17.98 4.86 -26.35
N PRO A 212 -18.99 5.71 -26.60
CA PRO A 212 -19.82 5.55 -27.79
C PRO A 212 -18.90 5.60 -29.01
N MET A 213 -19.03 4.61 -29.90
CA MET A 213 -18.34 4.63 -31.18
C MET A 213 -18.74 5.92 -31.88
N ARG A 214 -17.81 6.88 -31.98
CA ARG A 214 -17.98 8.00 -32.89
C ARG A 214 -17.86 7.41 -34.30
N SER A 215 -19.00 7.34 -34.97
CA SER A 215 -19.15 7.06 -36.41
C SER A 215 -18.46 8.13 -37.24
#